data_AF-A0A529LK84-F1
#
_entry.id   AF-A0A529LK84-F1
#
_cell.length_a   1.000
_cell.length_b   1.000
_cell.length_c   1.000
_cell.angle_alpha   90.00
_cell.angle_beta   90.00
_cell.angle_gamma   90.00
#
_symmetry.space_group_name_H-M   'P 1'
#
loop_
_entity.id
_entity.type
_entity.pdbx_description
1 polymer ?
#
loop_
_entity_poly.entity_id
_entity_poly.type
_entity_poly.pdbx_seq_one_letter_code
_entity_poly.pdbx_strand_id
1 'polypeptide(L)'
;GVASTLTYASTETTGGKWANPGWETMWFPHAFIGVMEQLQYALKTGAPPALSVADNVRTMALVEAGYRSMAEGRTVKLSEIRVD
;
A
#
# COMPACT_ATOMS: atom_id res chain seq x y z
N GLY A 1 -19.37 8.03 -8.98
CA GLY A 1 -18.07 8.55 -8.56
C GLY A 1 -17.62 9.64 -9.51
N VAL A 2 -16.89 10.66 -9.06
CA VAL A 2 -16.46 11.79 -9.90
C VAL A 2 -15.03 11.55 -10.43
N ALA A 3 -14.77 11.98 -11.66
CA ALA A 3 -13.43 11.96 -12.26
C ALA A 3 -12.40 12.66 -11.37
N SER A 4 -11.19 12.11 -11.29
CA SER A 4 -10.10 12.76 -10.56
C SER A 4 -9.59 13.97 -11.34
N THR A 5 -9.21 15.01 -10.60
CA THR A 5 -8.56 16.21 -11.13
C THR A 5 -7.31 16.49 -10.30
N LEU A 6 -6.28 17.08 -10.92
CA LEU A 6 -5.08 17.55 -10.24
C LEU A 6 -4.71 18.90 -10.84
N THR A 7 -4.46 19.90 -9.98
CA THR A 7 -3.98 21.22 -10.42
C THR A 7 -2.60 21.46 -9.84
N TYR A 8 -1.60 21.74 -10.69
CA TYR A 8 -0.23 21.97 -10.25
C TYR A 8 0.52 22.97 -11.14
N ALA A 9 1.59 23.57 -10.61
CA ALA A 9 2.52 24.41 -11.35
C ALA A 9 3.95 24.10 -10.88
N SER A 10 4.88 24.00 -11.82
CA SER A 10 6.29 23.68 -11.58
C SER A 10 7.16 24.51 -12.50
N THR A 11 8.24 25.08 -11.95
CA THR A 11 9.25 25.79 -12.75
C THR A 11 10.01 24.87 -13.69
N GLU A 12 10.09 23.57 -13.36
CA GLU A 12 10.84 22.59 -14.14
C GLU A 12 9.97 21.90 -15.20
N THR A 13 8.75 21.48 -14.83
CA THR A 13 7.93 20.60 -15.69
C THR A 13 6.78 21.33 -16.38
N THR A 14 6.35 22.49 -15.89
CA THR A 14 5.28 23.29 -16.52
C THR A 14 5.72 24.71 -16.89
N GLY A 15 7.00 25.04 -16.71
CA GLY A 15 7.53 26.39 -16.96
C GLY A 15 6.81 27.47 -16.15
N GLY A 16 6.35 27.14 -14.95
CA GLY A 16 5.60 28.02 -14.06
C GLY A 16 4.12 28.22 -14.42
N LYS A 17 3.62 27.57 -15.49
CA LYS A 17 2.21 27.64 -15.86
C LYS A 17 1.39 26.63 -15.08
N TRP A 18 0.13 26.97 -14.80
CA TRP A 18 -0.82 26.04 -14.19
C TRP A 18 -1.25 24.97 -15.19
N ALA A 19 -1.12 23.72 -14.79
CA ALA A 19 -1.64 22.55 -15.49
C ALA A 19 -2.84 21.97 -14.72
N ASN A 20 -3.88 21.56 -15.46
CA ASN A 20 -5.08 20.94 -14.91
C ASN A 20 -5.49 19.70 -15.73
N PRO A 21 -4.72 18.60 -15.67
CA PRO A 21 -5.10 17.34 -16.29
C PRO A 21 -6.44 16.81 -15.74
N GLY A 22 -7.28 16.32 -16.65
CA GLY A 22 -8.50 15.58 -16.34
C GLY A 22 -8.38 14.13 -16.81
N TRP A 23 -8.92 13.20 -16.03
CA TRP A 23 -8.94 11.78 -16.36
C TRP A 23 -10.38 11.27 -16.45
N GLU A 24 -10.66 10.37 -17.38
CA GLU A 24 -11.97 9.69 -17.48
C GLU A 24 -12.15 8.65 -16.36
N THR A 25 -11.04 8.20 -15.77
CA THR A 25 -11.01 7.23 -14.68
C THR A 25 -10.88 7.92 -13.33
N MET A 26 -11.51 7.35 -12.31
CA MET A 26 -11.29 7.76 -10.93
C MET A 26 -9.97 7.18 -10.42
N TRP A 27 -9.04 8.05 -10.04
CA TRP A 27 -7.98 7.70 -9.11
C TRP A 27 -8.56 7.73 -7.68
N PHE A 28 -8.27 6.73 -6.86
CA PHE A 28 -8.78 6.54 -5.50
C PHE A 28 -7.74 7.00 -4.46
N PRO A 29 -7.44 8.30 -4.31
CA PRO A 29 -6.29 8.76 -3.53
C PRO A 29 -6.41 8.43 -2.04
N HIS A 30 -7.61 8.34 -1.47
CA HIS A 30 -7.78 8.04 -0.04
C HIS A 30 -7.23 6.67 0.36
N ALA A 31 -7.28 5.67 -0.53
CA ALA A 31 -6.72 4.35 -0.24
C ALA A 31 -5.18 4.33 -0.27
N PHE A 32 -4.57 5.30 -0.96
CA PHE A 32 -3.13 5.32 -1.22
C PHE A 32 -2.38 6.44 -0.50
N ILE A 33 -3.05 7.51 -0.07
CA ILE A 33 -2.40 8.69 0.52
C ILE A 33 -1.57 8.31 1.75
N GLY A 34 -2.11 7.47 2.63
CA GLY A 34 -1.39 7.01 3.83
C GLY A 34 -0.21 6.10 3.49
N VAL A 35 -0.40 5.08 2.65
CA VAL A 35 0.68 4.14 2.33
C VAL A 35 1.81 4.80 1.52
N MET A 36 1.47 5.75 0.65
CA MET A 36 2.46 6.51 -0.13
C MET A 36 3.20 7.52 0.75
N GLU A 37 2.54 8.17 1.71
CA GLU A 37 3.20 9.06 2.68
C GLU A 37 4.18 8.28 3.56
N GLN A 38 3.77 7.12 4.08
CA GLN A 38 4.63 6.27 4.91
C GLN A 38 5.88 5.80 4.17
N LEU A 39 5.75 5.44 2.89
CA LEU A 39 6.90 5.08 2.06
C LEU A 39 7.86 6.27 1.86
N GLN A 40 7.32 7.45 1.54
CA GLN A 40 8.13 8.66 1.38
C GLN A 40 8.83 9.06 2.67
N TYR A 41 8.17 8.93 3.82
CA TYR A 41 8.76 9.18 5.15
C TYR A 41 9.92 8.23 5.43
N ALA A 42 9.75 6.93 5.19
CA ALA A 42 10.79 5.92 5.37
C ALA A 42 12.02 6.23 4.51
N LEU A 43 11.82 6.58 3.25
CA LEU A 43 12.90 6.99 2.34
C LEU A 43 13.62 8.26 2.83
N LYS A 44 12.88 9.27 3.29
CA LYS A 44 13.44 10.53 3.77
C LYS A 44 14.26 10.38 5.05
N THR A 45 13.83 9.50 5.94
CA THR A 45 14.41 9.38 7.30
C THR A 45 15.36 8.21 7.47
N GLY A 46 15.36 7.26 6.52
CA GLY A 46 16.05 5.97 6.68
C GLY A 46 15.37 5.04 7.69
N ALA A 47 14.18 5.38 8.18
CA ALA A 47 13.42 4.52 9.07
C ALA A 47 12.87 3.28 8.32
N PRO A 48 12.67 2.14 9.00
CA PRO A 48 12.00 0.99 8.41
C PRO A 48 10.60 1.36 7.89
N PRO A 49 10.18 0.86 6.71
CA PRO A 49 8.83 1.08 6.22
C PRO A 49 7.79 0.45 7.16
N ALA A 50 6.71 1.18 7.44
CA ALA A 50 5.60 0.68 8.25
C ALA A 50 4.93 -0.57 7.65
N LEU A 51 4.94 -0.70 6.32
CA LEU A 51 4.40 -1.84 5.57
C LEU A 51 5.53 -2.60 4.87
N SER A 52 6.45 -3.16 5.66
CA SER A 52 7.59 -3.91 5.12
C SER A 52 7.16 -5.24 4.49
N VAL A 53 7.93 -5.72 3.51
CA VAL A 53 7.72 -7.05 2.91
C VAL A 53 7.76 -8.14 3.99
N ALA A 54 8.73 -8.08 4.90
CA ALA A 54 8.89 -9.06 5.98
C ALA A 54 7.64 -9.17 6.86
N ASP A 55 7.00 -8.04 7.18
CA ASP A 55 5.76 -8.06 7.95
C ASP A 55 4.59 -8.63 7.14
N ASN A 56 4.48 -8.27 5.85
CA ASN A 56 3.44 -8.80 4.96
C ASN A 56 3.48 -10.33 4.81
N VAL A 57 4.64 -10.98 4.96
CA VAL A 57 4.73 -12.46 4.93
C VAL A 57 3.90 -13.08 6.07
N ARG A 58 3.75 -12.41 7.21
CA ARG A 58 2.91 -12.89 8.33
C ARG A 58 1.42 -12.91 7.97
N THR A 59 0.97 -12.00 7.11
CA THR A 59 -0.39 -12.06 6.55
C THR A 59 -0.57 -13.31 5.70
N MET A 60 0.44 -13.68 4.91
CA MET A 60 0.38 -14.93 4.14
C MET A 60 0.41 -16.17 5.03
N ALA A 61 1.14 -16.13 6.15
CA ALA A 61 1.11 -17.20 7.14
C ALA A 61 -0.29 -17.41 7.75
N LEU A 62 -1.06 -16.33 7.95
CA LEU A 62 -2.45 -16.43 8.37
C LEU A 62 -3.33 -17.08 7.30
N VAL A 63 -3.14 -16.73 6.02
CA VAL A 63 -3.87 -17.36 4.90
C VAL A 63 -3.57 -18.86 4.84
N GLU A 64 -2.30 -19.25 4.96
CA GLU A 64 -1.86 -20.65 4.99
C GLU A 64 -2.46 -21.41 6.20
N ALA A 65 -2.48 -20.78 7.39
CA ALA A 65 -3.12 -21.36 8.57
C ALA A 65 -4.62 -21.62 8.34
N GLY A 66 -5.31 -20.72 7.64
CA GLY A 66 -6.72 -20.86 7.27
C GLY A 66 -6.96 -22.07 6.38
N TYR A 67 -6.17 -22.23 5.31
CA TYR A 67 -6.26 -23.40 4.43
C TYR A 67 -5.97 -24.71 5.17
N ARG A 68 -4.93 -24.73 6.01
CA ARG A 68 -4.61 -25.92 6.82
C ARG A 68 -5.72 -26.27 7.80
N SER A 69 -6.32 -25.26 8.42
CA SER A 69 -7.45 -25.44 9.33
C SER A 69 -8.65 -26.09 8.64
N MET A 70 -8.97 -25.66 7.41
CA MET A 70 -10.04 -26.26 6.60
C MET A 70 -9.74 -27.72 6.23
N ALA A 71 -8.50 -28.01 5.84
CA ALA A 71 -8.10 -29.35 5.44
C ALA A 71 -8.11 -30.34 6.62
N GLU A 72 -7.68 -29.90 7.79
CA GLU A 72 -7.55 -30.75 8.99
C GLU A 72 -8.80 -30.74 9.88
N GLY A 73 -9.76 -29.85 9.63
CA GLY A 73 -10.98 -29.73 10.44
C GLY A 73 -10.71 -29.30 11.89
N ARG A 74 -9.64 -28.54 12.14
CA ARG A 74 -9.26 -28.06 13.48
C ARG A 74 -8.71 -26.64 13.44
N THR A 75 -8.68 -25.97 14.59
CA THR A 75 -7.97 -24.70 14.74
C THR A 75 -6.45 -24.91 14.62
N VAL A 76 -5.80 -24.01 13.88
CA VAL A 76 -4.34 -23.96 13.70
C VAL A 76 -3.81 -22.68 14.34
N LYS A 77 -2.84 -22.79 15.24
CA LYS A 77 -2.15 -21.62 15.82
C LYS A 77 -1.17 -21.04 14.81
N LEU A 78 -1.02 -19.71 14.77
CA LEU A 78 -0.04 -19.07 13.88
C LEU A 78 1.40 -19.55 14.10
N SER A 79 1.77 -19.93 15.33
CA SER A 79 3.08 -20.50 15.63
C SER A 79 3.36 -21.85 14.95
N GLU A 80 2.34 -22.52 14.39
CA GLU A 80 2.49 -23.74 13.59
C GLU A 80 2.89 -23.43 12.13
N ILE A 81 2.77 -22.17 11.69
CA ILE A 81 3.22 -21.70 10.38
C ILE A 81 4.52 -20.93 10.56
N ARG A 82 5.63 -21.52 10.09
CA ARG A 82 6.94 -20.87 10.16
C ARG A 82 7.03 -19.76 9.11
N VAL A 83 7.48 -18.60 9.56
CA VAL A 83 7.90 -17.48 8.72
C VAL A 83 9.33 -17.18 9.18
N ASP A 84 10.28 -17.47 8.32
CA ASP A 84 11.70 -17.26 8.58
C ASP A 84 12.09 -15.78 8.47
#